data_AF-A0A9E2VER8-F1
#
_entry.id   AF-A0A9E2VER8-F1
#
_cell.length_a   1.000
_cell.length_b   1.000
_cell.length_c   1.000
_cell.angle_alpha   90.00
_cell.angle_beta   90.00
_cell.angle_gamma   90.00
#
_symmetry.space_group_name_H-M   'P 1'
#
loop_
_entity.id
_entity.type
_entity.pdbx_description
1 polymer ?
#
loop_
_entity_poly.entity_id
_entity_poly.type
_entity_poly.pdbx_seq_one_letter_code
_entity_poly.pdbx_strand_id
1 'polypeptide(L)'
;MPILRLLRSWLSRPRAEPAQAESLPAERALSAADGFLFELDLLAGRLRRGEPAARLGLSRDEPAADITALFRAVPLPQREAALRVAAQAITGGGAVLDLEVPVAVAGEGDALRHLRIVGRLARDGGGRLVRVDGLCLEITEARRARRALERVSTRFQLAADAGRLGLWELDLRNQTVIQTDLCASLFGMPSGEPAPVAAYLERIHPDDRGEVEKAFLATIDHGRDLGLVFRVVAGPRLRWVRTAGRLERNDSGRAVRVAGV
;
A
#
# COMPACT_ATOMS: atom_id res chain seq x y z
N MET A 1 -11.50 29.31 -58.24
CA MET A 1 -10.76 28.11 -57.76
C MET A 1 -9.55 28.50 -56.88
N PRO A 2 -9.74 28.86 -55.60
CA PRO A 2 -8.65 29.33 -54.73
C PRO A 2 -7.99 28.23 -53.87
N ILE A 3 -8.69 27.10 -53.66
CA ILE A 3 -8.28 26.02 -52.72
C ILE A 3 -7.03 25.26 -53.18
N LEU A 4 -6.84 25.07 -54.49
CA LEU A 4 -5.67 24.34 -55.02
C LEU A 4 -4.35 25.13 -54.94
N ARG A 5 -4.40 26.47 -54.81
CA ARG A 5 -3.20 27.31 -54.61
C ARG A 5 -2.71 27.26 -53.16
N LEU A 6 -3.62 27.16 -52.19
CA LEU A 6 -3.28 27.07 -50.76
C LEU A 6 -2.57 25.75 -50.44
N LEU A 7 -3.05 24.63 -51.00
CA LEU A 7 -2.45 23.29 -50.81
C LEU A 7 -1.02 23.18 -51.37
N ARG A 8 -0.72 23.82 -52.52
CA ARG A 8 0.64 23.83 -53.08
C ARG A 8 1.63 24.66 -52.24
N SER A 9 1.18 25.74 -51.61
CA SER A 9 2.04 26.54 -50.73
C SER A 9 2.33 25.84 -49.39
N TRP A 10 1.45 24.94 -48.95
CA TRP A 10 1.64 24.16 -47.73
C TRP A 10 2.65 23.02 -47.90
N LEU A 11 2.64 22.35 -49.07
CA LEU A 11 3.54 21.25 -49.40
C LEU A 11 4.99 21.69 -49.75
N SER A 12 5.22 22.99 -49.97
CA SER A 12 6.54 23.53 -50.36
C SER A 12 7.25 24.30 -49.23
N ARG A 13 6.71 24.29 -48.00
CA ARG A 13 7.45 24.78 -46.83
C ARG A 13 8.53 23.76 -46.43
N PRO A 14 9.80 24.17 -46.21
CA PRO A 14 10.79 23.28 -45.63
C PRO A 14 10.26 22.77 -44.28
N ARG A 15 10.34 21.45 -44.07
CA ARG A 15 10.03 20.83 -42.78
C ARG A 15 10.83 21.56 -41.70
N ALA A 16 10.13 22.12 -40.72
CA ALA A 16 10.77 22.62 -39.52
C ALA A 16 11.60 21.48 -38.91
N GLU A 17 12.82 21.80 -38.49
CA GLU A 17 13.63 20.92 -37.66
C GLU A 17 12.77 20.43 -36.47
N PRO A 18 12.89 19.16 -36.07
CA PRO A 18 12.06 18.62 -35.00
C PRO A 18 12.29 19.44 -33.72
N ALA A 19 11.24 20.13 -33.27
CA ALA A 19 11.18 20.76 -31.97
C ALA A 19 11.54 19.73 -30.90
N GLN A 20 12.32 20.16 -29.89
CA GLN A 20 12.64 19.35 -28.71
C GLN A 20 11.34 18.73 -28.18
N ALA A 21 11.27 17.40 -28.20
CA ALA A 21 10.04 16.67 -27.92
C ALA A 21 9.58 16.92 -26.48
N GLU A 22 8.41 17.54 -26.30
CA GLU A 22 7.75 17.60 -25.00
C GLU A 22 7.48 16.18 -24.49
N SER A 23 7.91 15.88 -23.26
CA SER A 23 7.68 14.57 -22.63
C SER A 23 6.19 14.24 -22.53
N LEU A 24 5.82 13.01 -22.89
CA LEU A 24 4.43 12.56 -22.91
C LEU A 24 3.80 12.67 -21.50
N PRO A 25 2.48 12.91 -21.38
CA PRO A 25 1.80 13.00 -20.07
C PRO A 25 2.07 11.82 -19.13
N ALA A 26 2.20 10.61 -19.68
CA ALA A 26 2.51 9.39 -18.94
C ALA A 26 3.92 9.39 -18.32
N GLU A 27 4.92 9.91 -19.04
CA GLU A 27 6.30 10.00 -18.54
C GLU A 27 6.43 11.01 -17.40
N ARG A 28 5.71 12.14 -17.48
CA ARG A 28 5.67 13.12 -16.40
C ARG A 28 5.01 12.57 -15.14
N ALA A 29 3.89 11.86 -15.30
CA ALA A 29 3.18 11.24 -14.18
C ALA A 29 4.05 10.16 -13.50
N LEU A 30 4.73 9.32 -14.30
CA LEU A 30 5.64 8.31 -13.77
C LEU A 30 6.85 8.92 -13.09
N SER A 31 7.47 9.94 -13.69
CA SER A 31 8.61 10.62 -13.08
C SER A 31 8.25 11.31 -11.76
N ALA A 32 7.01 11.78 -11.58
CA ALA A 32 6.53 12.32 -10.31
C ALA A 32 6.33 11.22 -9.24
N ALA A 33 6.19 9.96 -9.65
CA ALA A 33 6.08 8.79 -8.79
C ALA A 33 7.40 8.00 -8.71
N ASP A 34 8.54 8.65 -8.96
CA ASP A 34 9.88 8.04 -9.00
C ASP A 34 9.95 6.78 -9.88
N GLY A 35 9.22 6.84 -11.00
CA GLY A 35 9.13 5.77 -11.98
C GLY A 35 9.50 6.21 -13.38
N PHE A 36 9.79 5.21 -14.23
CA PHE A 36 10.15 5.42 -15.62
C PHE A 36 9.58 4.33 -16.52
N LEU A 37 9.38 4.65 -17.79
CA LEU A 37 9.03 3.67 -18.82
C LEU A 37 10.28 2.94 -19.30
N PHE A 38 10.13 1.68 -19.68
CA PHE A 38 11.18 0.95 -20.39
C PHE A 38 10.60 0.18 -21.57
N GLU A 39 11.46 -0.02 -22.56
CA GLU A 39 11.19 -0.84 -23.74
C GLU A 39 12.39 -1.78 -23.92
N LEU A 40 12.11 -3.07 -23.89
CA LEU A 40 13.07 -4.10 -24.28
C LEU A 40 12.65 -4.67 -25.63
N ASP A 41 13.38 -4.32 -26.68
CA ASP A 41 13.23 -4.87 -28.01
C ASP A 41 14.25 -6.00 -28.21
N LEU A 42 13.77 -7.25 -28.22
CA LEU A 42 14.61 -8.44 -28.38
C LEU A 42 15.00 -8.67 -29.84
N LEU A 43 14.25 -8.12 -30.79
CA LEU A 43 14.58 -8.20 -32.21
C LEU A 43 15.72 -7.23 -32.55
N ALA A 44 15.64 -6.02 -32.01
CA ALA A 44 16.69 -5.02 -32.16
C ALA A 44 17.87 -5.24 -31.18
N GLY A 45 17.69 -6.11 -30.18
CA GLY A 45 18.70 -6.41 -29.17
C GLY A 45 19.01 -5.21 -28.27
N ARG A 46 17.98 -4.44 -27.88
CA ARG A 46 18.15 -3.13 -27.23
C ARG A 46 17.18 -2.92 -26.08
N LEU A 47 17.69 -2.38 -24.97
CA LEU A 47 16.92 -1.97 -23.81
C LEU A 47 17.00 -0.47 -23.63
N ARG A 48 15.84 0.17 -23.67
CA ARG A 48 15.66 1.60 -23.48
C ARG A 48 14.92 1.88 -22.19
N ARG A 49 15.33 2.93 -21.49
CA ARG A 49 14.71 3.42 -20.26
C ARG A 49 14.51 4.93 -20.36
N GLY A 50 13.32 5.37 -19.98
CA GLY A 50 12.97 6.78 -19.82
C GLY A 50 13.62 7.39 -18.57
N GLU A 51 13.45 8.70 -18.41
CA GLU A 51 13.80 9.36 -17.16
C GLU A 51 12.82 8.96 -16.05
N PRO A 52 13.25 8.88 -14.77
CA PRO A 52 14.59 9.23 -14.27
C PRO A 52 15.52 8.02 -14.07
N ALA A 53 15.55 7.02 -14.97
CA ALA A 53 16.35 5.79 -14.79
C ALA A 53 17.83 6.03 -14.44
N ALA A 54 18.44 7.10 -14.96
CA ALA A 54 19.82 7.48 -14.66
C ALA A 54 20.06 7.81 -13.18
N ARG A 55 19.06 8.34 -12.45
CA ARG A 55 19.16 8.62 -11.00
C ARG A 55 19.30 7.34 -10.17
N LEU A 56 18.84 6.21 -10.71
CA LEU A 56 18.99 4.89 -10.12
C LEU A 56 20.29 4.19 -10.57
N GLY A 57 21.18 4.91 -11.26
CA GLY A 57 22.41 4.35 -11.82
C GLY A 57 22.18 3.42 -13.01
N LEU A 58 20.99 3.44 -13.61
CA LEU A 58 20.65 2.58 -14.75
C LEU A 58 20.90 3.31 -16.06
N SER A 59 21.57 2.63 -17.00
CA SER A 59 21.76 3.13 -18.35
C SER A 59 20.42 3.34 -19.06
N ARG A 60 20.26 4.51 -19.70
CA ARG A 60 19.06 4.83 -20.49
C ARG A 60 18.94 4.02 -21.77
N ASP A 61 20.07 3.60 -22.32
CA ASP A 61 20.11 2.78 -23.52
C ASP A 61 21.27 1.82 -23.40
N GLU A 62 21.01 0.53 -23.58
CA GLU A 62 22.04 -0.50 -23.57
C GLU A 62 21.70 -1.67 -24.50
N PRO A 63 22.71 -2.38 -25.03
CA PRO A 63 22.50 -3.66 -25.70
C PRO A 63 21.85 -4.69 -24.76
N ALA A 64 20.84 -5.37 -25.25
CA ALA A 64 20.11 -6.39 -24.51
C ALA A 64 19.62 -7.50 -25.44
N ALA A 65 20.25 -8.69 -25.35
CA ALA A 65 19.90 -9.84 -26.17
C ALA A 65 18.71 -10.64 -25.63
N ASP A 66 18.36 -10.47 -24.35
CA ASP A 66 17.30 -11.21 -23.68
C ASP A 66 16.65 -10.38 -22.55
N ILE A 67 15.56 -10.93 -22.00
CA ILE A 67 14.81 -10.34 -20.88
C ILE A 67 15.60 -10.27 -19.58
N THR A 68 16.69 -11.03 -19.44
CA THR A 68 17.51 -11.03 -18.23
C THR A 68 18.22 -9.69 -18.02
N ALA A 69 18.39 -8.91 -19.09
CA ALA A 69 18.93 -7.55 -19.03
C ALA A 69 18.17 -6.63 -18.05
N LEU A 70 16.85 -6.82 -17.89
CA LEU A 70 16.05 -6.06 -16.92
C LEU A 70 16.49 -6.28 -15.47
N PHE A 71 17.08 -7.44 -15.17
CA PHE A 71 17.47 -7.85 -13.82
C PHE A 71 18.98 -7.72 -13.55
N ARG A 72 19.75 -7.15 -14.48
CA ARG A 72 21.22 -7.06 -14.36
C ARG A 72 21.68 -6.31 -13.11
N ALA A 73 20.90 -5.31 -12.68
CA ALA A 73 21.20 -4.52 -11.48
C ALA A 73 20.66 -5.15 -10.17
N VAL A 74 19.95 -6.28 -10.25
CA VAL A 74 19.44 -7.01 -9.08
C VAL A 74 20.57 -7.86 -8.48
N PRO A 75 20.87 -7.77 -7.18
CA PRO A 75 21.88 -8.63 -6.54
C PRO A 75 21.49 -10.12 -6.52
N LEU A 76 22.50 -11.00 -6.36
CA LEU A 76 22.26 -12.40 -6.00
C LEU A 76 21.98 -12.52 -4.49
N PRO A 77 21.10 -13.44 -4.05
CA PRO A 77 20.36 -14.44 -4.84
C PRO A 77 19.03 -13.95 -5.43
N GLN A 78 18.61 -12.70 -5.17
CA GLN A 78 17.28 -12.21 -5.57
C GLN A 78 17.09 -12.20 -7.09
N ARG A 79 18.18 -12.00 -7.85
CA ARG A 79 18.16 -12.10 -9.31
C ARG A 79 17.70 -13.47 -9.80
N GLU A 80 18.15 -14.57 -9.19
CA GLU A 80 17.75 -15.92 -9.61
C GLU A 80 16.27 -16.17 -9.39
N ALA A 81 15.73 -15.69 -8.27
CA ALA A 81 14.30 -15.77 -7.99
C ALA A 81 13.50 -14.96 -9.01
N ALA A 82 13.93 -13.74 -9.32
CA ALA A 82 13.28 -12.90 -10.33
C ALA A 82 13.31 -13.53 -11.72
N LEU A 83 14.45 -14.10 -12.12
CA LEU A 83 14.61 -14.81 -13.39
C LEU A 83 13.70 -16.03 -13.48
N ARG A 84 13.51 -16.77 -12.39
CA ARG A 84 12.60 -17.91 -12.35
C ARG A 84 11.16 -17.50 -12.61
N VAL A 85 10.71 -16.42 -11.98
CA VAL A 85 9.35 -15.89 -12.18
C VAL A 85 9.19 -15.35 -13.60
N ALA A 86 10.19 -14.62 -14.12
CA ALA A 86 10.19 -14.15 -15.49
C ALA A 86 10.11 -15.34 -16.48
N ALA A 87 10.91 -16.39 -16.27
CA ALA A 87 10.88 -17.60 -17.09
C ALA A 87 9.49 -18.26 -17.06
N GLN A 88 8.86 -18.38 -15.88
CA GLN A 88 7.50 -18.92 -15.75
C GLN A 88 6.46 -18.06 -16.48
N ALA A 89 6.54 -16.73 -16.38
CA ALA A 89 5.64 -15.83 -17.13
C ALA A 89 5.81 -16.00 -18.65
N ILE A 90 7.05 -16.22 -19.10
CA ILE A 90 7.36 -16.42 -20.52
C ILE A 90 6.90 -17.78 -21.03
N THR A 91 7.11 -18.86 -20.28
CA THR A 91 6.78 -20.21 -20.74
C THR A 91 5.32 -20.58 -20.49
N GLY A 92 4.70 -20.04 -19.44
CA GLY A 92 3.31 -20.29 -19.07
C GLY A 92 2.27 -19.53 -19.89
N GLY A 93 2.67 -18.85 -20.98
CA GLY A 93 1.76 -18.05 -21.81
C GLY A 93 1.28 -16.75 -21.16
N GLY A 94 1.93 -16.31 -20.08
CA GLY A 94 1.62 -15.04 -19.42
C GLY A 94 1.78 -13.86 -20.37
N ALA A 95 0.87 -12.89 -20.25
CA ALA A 95 0.89 -11.63 -21.00
C ALA A 95 1.57 -10.49 -20.24
N VAL A 96 1.79 -10.65 -18.94
CA VAL A 96 2.32 -9.62 -18.05
C VAL A 96 3.39 -10.21 -17.13
N LEU A 97 4.45 -9.43 -16.93
CA LEU A 97 5.46 -9.58 -15.89
C LEU A 97 5.15 -8.55 -14.81
N ASP A 98 5.06 -8.97 -13.55
CA ASP A 98 4.94 -8.07 -12.40
C ASP A 98 5.83 -8.60 -11.27
N LEU A 99 6.85 -7.83 -10.92
CA LEU A 99 7.90 -8.25 -10.01
C LEU A 99 8.36 -7.09 -9.14
N GLU A 100 8.64 -7.38 -7.88
CA GLU A 100 9.33 -6.47 -6.98
C GLU A 100 10.74 -6.99 -6.71
N VAL A 101 11.76 -6.22 -7.08
CA VAL A 101 13.16 -6.62 -6.98
C VAL A 101 13.98 -5.53 -6.29
N PRO A 102 14.94 -5.90 -5.43
CA PRO A 102 15.93 -4.95 -4.95
C PRO A 102 16.96 -4.68 -6.06
N VAL A 103 17.41 -3.43 -6.16
CA VAL A 103 18.43 -2.99 -7.09
C VAL A 103 19.51 -2.25 -6.30
N ALA A 104 20.77 -2.61 -6.57
CA ALA A 104 21.91 -1.87 -6.04
C ALA A 104 22.11 -0.61 -6.86
N VAL A 105 22.21 0.54 -6.19
CA VAL A 105 22.42 1.83 -6.85
C VAL A 105 23.89 2.19 -6.77
N ALA A 106 24.47 2.52 -7.92
CA ALA A 106 25.87 2.95 -7.99
C ALA A 106 26.08 4.20 -7.14
N GLY A 107 27.07 4.17 -6.24
CA GLY A 107 27.42 5.30 -5.38
C GLY A 107 26.67 5.38 -4.05
N GLU A 108 25.65 4.53 -3.79
CA GLU A 108 24.93 4.49 -2.51
C GLU A 108 25.43 3.38 -1.55
N GLY A 109 26.61 2.80 -1.81
CA GLY A 109 27.19 1.71 -1.02
C GLY A 109 26.31 0.45 -1.04
N ASP A 110 26.02 -0.12 0.14
CA ASP A 110 25.19 -1.32 0.29
C ASP A 110 23.66 -1.02 0.31
N ALA A 111 23.26 0.24 0.10
CA ALA A 111 21.85 0.59 0.08
C ALA A 111 21.14 -0.02 -1.15
N LEU A 112 20.03 -0.71 -0.89
CA LEU A 112 19.19 -1.28 -1.94
C LEU A 112 17.92 -0.46 -2.08
N ARG A 113 17.59 -0.09 -3.32
CA ARG A 113 16.29 0.44 -3.68
C ARG A 113 15.39 -0.69 -4.14
N HIS A 114 14.11 -0.64 -3.78
CA HIS A 114 13.15 -1.63 -4.23
C HIS A 114 12.39 -1.09 -5.43
N LEU A 115 12.45 -1.81 -6.54
CA LEU A 115 11.74 -1.47 -7.77
C LEU A 115 10.64 -2.46 -8.04
N ARG A 116 9.45 -1.97 -8.43
CA ARG A 116 8.42 -2.76 -9.07
C ARG A 116 8.56 -2.64 -10.58
N ILE A 117 8.69 -3.76 -11.26
CA ILE A 117 8.81 -3.86 -12.72
C ILE A 117 7.52 -4.48 -13.23
N VAL A 118 6.73 -3.72 -13.97
CA VAL A 118 5.53 -4.19 -14.64
C VAL A 118 5.73 -4.07 -16.14
N GLY A 119 5.62 -5.18 -16.87
CA GLY A 119 5.85 -5.20 -18.30
C GLY A 119 4.87 -6.10 -19.03
N ARG A 120 4.36 -5.63 -20.17
CA ARG A 120 3.57 -6.45 -21.08
C ARG A 120 4.51 -7.25 -21.97
N LEU A 121 4.30 -8.56 -22.03
CA LEU A 121 5.07 -9.51 -22.83
C LEU A 121 4.43 -9.63 -24.22
N ALA A 122 5.12 -9.14 -25.26
CA ALA A 122 4.67 -9.23 -26.65
C ALA A 122 5.36 -10.37 -27.40
N ARG A 123 4.59 -11.15 -28.15
CA ARG A 123 5.06 -12.36 -28.84
C ARG A 123 4.81 -12.28 -30.34
N ASP A 124 5.65 -12.98 -31.11
CA ASP A 124 5.41 -13.22 -32.54
C ASP A 124 4.32 -14.28 -32.78
N GLY A 125 3.95 -14.49 -34.04
CA GLY A 125 2.97 -15.53 -34.44
C GLY A 125 3.39 -16.96 -34.11
N GLY A 126 4.67 -17.19 -33.78
CA GLY A 126 5.21 -18.47 -33.32
C GLY A 126 5.28 -18.59 -31.79
N GLY A 127 4.76 -17.60 -31.04
CA GLY A 127 4.73 -17.61 -29.58
C GLY A 127 6.04 -17.19 -28.90
N ARG A 128 7.07 -16.80 -29.66
CA ARG A 128 8.35 -16.33 -29.11
C ARG A 128 8.21 -14.90 -28.61
N LEU A 129 8.79 -14.62 -27.45
CA LEU A 129 8.85 -13.27 -26.91
C LEU A 129 9.73 -12.39 -27.82
N VAL A 130 9.22 -11.25 -28.24
CA VAL A 130 9.93 -10.31 -29.13
C VAL A 130 10.10 -8.91 -28.52
N ARG A 131 9.21 -8.53 -27.59
CA ARG A 131 9.29 -7.21 -26.94
C ARG A 131 8.70 -7.24 -25.53
N VAL A 132 9.21 -6.38 -24.67
CA VAL A 132 8.61 -6.06 -23.37
C VAL A 132 8.46 -4.54 -23.25
N ASP A 133 7.22 -4.08 -23.15
CA ASP A 133 6.89 -2.67 -22.93
C ASP A 133 6.39 -2.51 -21.49
N GLY A 134 6.99 -1.63 -20.70
CA GLY A 134 6.66 -1.58 -19.29
C GLY A 134 7.03 -0.30 -18.56
N LEU A 135 6.80 -0.34 -17.26
CA LEU A 135 7.15 0.69 -16.30
C LEU A 135 7.92 0.08 -15.13
N CYS A 136 8.78 0.91 -14.57
CA CYS A 136 9.49 0.63 -13.35
C CYS A 136 9.13 1.71 -12.33
N LEU A 137 8.75 1.32 -11.11
CA LEU A 137 8.42 2.23 -10.01
C LEU A 137 9.36 1.99 -8.85
N GLU A 138 9.95 3.03 -8.29
CA GLU A 138 10.56 2.90 -6.98
C GLU A 138 9.48 2.78 -5.89
N ILE A 139 9.60 1.74 -5.07
CA ILE A 139 8.68 1.43 -3.98
C ILE A 139 9.40 1.29 -2.63
N THR A 140 10.63 1.78 -2.53
CA THR A 140 11.48 1.66 -1.33
C THR A 140 10.78 2.24 -0.10
N GLU A 141 10.37 3.51 -0.17
CA GLU A 141 9.72 4.20 0.96
C GLU A 141 8.34 3.61 1.28
N ALA A 142 7.55 3.28 0.27
CA ALA A 142 6.26 2.61 0.46
C ALA A 142 6.42 1.27 1.20
N ARG A 143 7.42 0.46 0.82
CA ARG A 143 7.74 -0.80 1.51
C ARG A 143 8.27 -0.57 2.92
N ARG A 144 9.10 0.45 3.15
CA ARG A 144 9.62 0.81 4.49
C ARG A 144 8.48 1.20 5.42
N ALA A 145 7.58 2.07 4.97
CA ALA A 145 6.40 2.50 5.71
C ALA A 145 5.48 1.32 6.03
N ARG A 146 5.15 0.50 5.03
CA ARG A 146 4.34 -0.71 5.21
C ARG A 146 4.96 -1.67 6.22
N ARG A 147 6.25 -1.97 6.10
CA ARG A 147 6.95 -2.85 7.06
C ARG A 147 7.03 -2.25 8.45
N ALA A 148 7.17 -0.93 8.57
CA ALA A 148 7.16 -0.25 9.86
C ALA A 148 5.78 -0.41 10.53
N LEU A 149 4.70 -0.19 9.77
CA LEU A 149 3.33 -0.41 10.23
C LEU A 149 3.10 -1.86 10.64
N GLU A 150 3.48 -2.83 9.80
CA GLU A 150 3.39 -4.26 10.10
C GLU A 150 4.15 -4.61 11.39
N ARG A 151 5.38 -4.12 11.56
CA ARG A 151 6.15 -4.36 12.80
C ARG A 151 5.47 -3.78 14.04
N VAL A 152 4.93 -2.57 13.95
CA VAL A 152 4.22 -1.95 15.07
C VAL A 152 2.95 -2.73 15.38
N SER A 153 2.17 -3.11 14.36
CA SER A 153 0.97 -3.91 14.50
C SER A 153 1.26 -5.27 15.13
N THR A 154 2.30 -5.99 14.68
CA THR A 154 2.69 -7.29 15.26
C THR A 154 3.15 -7.13 16.71
N ARG A 155 3.98 -6.12 17.02
CA ARG A 155 4.41 -5.87 18.40
C ARG A 155 3.26 -5.52 19.32
N PHE A 156 2.31 -4.72 18.83
CA PHE A 156 1.11 -4.37 19.56
C PHE A 156 0.25 -5.61 19.83
N GLN A 157 0.00 -6.45 18.82
CA GLN A 157 -0.76 -7.68 19.00
C GLN A 157 -0.09 -8.62 20.01
N LEU A 158 1.23 -8.83 19.90
CA LEU A 158 1.98 -9.64 20.85
C LEU A 158 1.91 -9.09 22.29
N ALA A 159 2.00 -7.78 22.46
CA ALA A 159 1.89 -7.14 23.77
C ALA A 159 0.46 -7.28 24.35
N ALA A 160 -0.57 -7.11 23.53
CA ALA A 160 -1.96 -7.30 23.92
C ALA A 160 -2.24 -8.76 24.31
N ASP A 161 -1.77 -9.72 23.53
CA ASP A 161 -1.93 -11.14 23.80
C ASP A 161 -1.19 -11.56 25.07
N ALA A 162 0.08 -11.16 25.22
CA ALA A 162 0.87 -11.45 26.41
C ALA A 162 0.28 -10.82 27.68
N GLY A 163 -0.26 -9.60 27.56
CA GLY A 163 -0.95 -8.90 28.63
C GLY A 163 -2.38 -9.38 28.89
N ARG A 164 -2.92 -10.27 28.03
CA ARG A 164 -4.33 -10.65 27.99
C ARG A 164 -5.26 -9.42 28.03
N LEU A 165 -4.99 -8.47 27.15
CA LEU A 165 -5.74 -7.23 27.01
C LEU A 165 -6.84 -7.39 25.96
N GLY A 166 -8.08 -7.12 26.33
CA GLY A 166 -9.20 -7.07 25.40
C GLY A 166 -9.30 -5.66 24.80
N LEU A 167 -9.19 -5.52 23.48
CA LEU A 167 -9.29 -4.21 22.84
C LEU A 167 -10.75 -3.93 22.49
N TRP A 168 -11.11 -2.65 22.58
CA TRP A 168 -12.44 -2.18 22.18
C TRP A 168 -12.37 -0.77 21.60
N GLU A 169 -13.32 -0.47 20.74
CA GLU A 169 -13.54 0.83 20.14
C GLU A 169 -15.03 1.11 20.09
N LEU A 170 -15.45 2.23 20.67
CA LEU A 170 -16.80 2.77 20.57
C LEU A 170 -16.86 3.80 19.45
N ASP A 171 -17.54 3.47 18.37
CA ASP A 171 -17.90 4.40 17.30
C ASP A 171 -19.05 5.29 17.79
N LEU A 172 -18.79 6.59 17.96
CA LEU A 172 -19.77 7.54 18.50
C LEU A 172 -20.84 7.93 17.47
N ARG A 173 -20.57 7.74 16.17
CA ARG A 173 -21.52 8.04 15.10
C ARG A 173 -22.54 6.92 14.95
N ASN A 174 -22.07 5.68 14.92
CA ASN A 174 -22.90 4.49 14.70
C ASN A 174 -23.38 3.87 16.01
N GLN A 175 -22.83 4.31 17.15
CA GLN A 175 -23.12 3.76 18.48
C GLN A 175 -22.86 2.25 18.56
N THR A 176 -21.81 1.80 17.88
CA THR A 176 -21.38 0.41 17.84
C THR A 176 -20.04 0.25 18.53
N VAL A 177 -19.84 -0.90 19.15
CA VAL A 177 -18.58 -1.34 19.72
C VAL A 177 -17.96 -2.34 18.76
N ILE A 178 -16.69 -2.12 18.44
CA ILE A 178 -15.80 -3.05 17.75
C ILE A 178 -14.83 -3.57 18.79
N GLN A 179 -14.57 -4.88 18.84
CA GLN A 179 -13.84 -5.49 19.94
C GLN A 179 -13.07 -6.73 19.51
N THR A 180 -12.05 -7.09 20.29
CA THR A 180 -11.41 -8.41 20.16
C THR A 180 -12.23 -9.51 20.83
N ASP A 181 -11.95 -10.75 20.44
CA ASP A 181 -12.53 -11.96 21.04
C ASP A 181 -12.46 -11.97 22.56
N LEU A 182 -11.31 -11.56 23.11
CA LEU A 182 -11.12 -11.51 24.55
C LEU A 182 -12.08 -10.49 25.20
N CYS A 183 -12.20 -9.29 24.63
CA CYS A 183 -13.13 -8.29 25.15
C CYS A 183 -14.58 -8.77 25.07
N ALA A 184 -15.03 -9.29 23.92
CA ALA A 184 -16.37 -9.87 23.77
C ALA A 184 -16.63 -10.96 24.83
N SER A 185 -15.64 -11.84 25.06
CA SER A 185 -15.75 -12.91 26.04
C SER A 185 -15.92 -12.42 27.48
N LEU A 186 -15.30 -11.28 27.85
CA LEU A 186 -15.45 -10.66 29.18
C LEU A 186 -16.89 -10.20 29.43
N PHE A 187 -17.56 -9.72 28.39
CA PHE A 187 -18.98 -9.33 28.42
C PHE A 187 -19.96 -10.48 28.15
N GLY A 188 -19.46 -11.67 27.83
CA GLY A 188 -20.31 -12.80 27.44
C GLY A 188 -21.02 -12.56 26.10
N MET A 189 -20.43 -11.73 25.25
CA MET A 189 -20.92 -11.40 23.92
C MET A 189 -20.30 -12.35 22.89
N PRO A 190 -21.01 -12.65 21.78
CA PRO A 190 -20.40 -13.36 20.66
C PRO A 190 -19.25 -12.52 20.08
N SER A 191 -18.18 -13.19 19.65
CA SER A 191 -17.11 -12.51 18.93
C SER A 191 -17.46 -12.31 17.46
N GLY A 192 -16.74 -11.40 16.80
CA GLY A 192 -16.83 -11.11 15.39
C GLY A 192 -17.40 -9.73 15.12
N GLU A 193 -18.71 -9.66 14.88
CA GLU A 193 -19.33 -8.45 14.35
C GLU A 193 -19.43 -7.33 15.39
N PRO A 194 -19.38 -6.06 14.94
CA PRO A 194 -19.67 -4.92 15.80
C PRO A 194 -21.07 -5.06 16.40
N ALA A 195 -21.22 -4.72 17.68
CA ALA A 195 -22.51 -4.77 18.35
C ALA A 195 -22.90 -3.39 18.90
N PRO A 196 -24.20 -3.06 19.02
CA PRO A 196 -24.63 -1.80 19.59
C PRO A 196 -24.08 -1.61 21.00
N VAL A 197 -23.68 -0.38 21.35
CA VAL A 197 -23.19 -0.03 22.69
C VAL A 197 -24.20 -0.37 23.78
N ALA A 198 -25.50 -0.26 23.48
CA ALA A 198 -26.59 -0.64 24.37
C ALA A 198 -26.49 -2.10 24.83
N ALA A 199 -26.09 -3.02 23.94
CA ALA A 199 -25.93 -4.43 24.27
C ALA A 199 -24.80 -4.66 25.30
N TYR A 200 -23.75 -3.84 25.28
CA TYR A 200 -22.69 -3.87 26.29
C TYR A 200 -23.14 -3.27 27.62
N LEU A 201 -23.87 -2.15 27.59
CA LEU A 201 -24.42 -1.51 28.79
C LEU A 201 -25.38 -2.43 29.55
N GLU A 202 -26.18 -3.22 28.84
CA GLU A 202 -27.07 -4.22 29.44
C GLU A 202 -26.32 -5.29 30.25
N ARG A 203 -25.09 -5.61 29.84
CA ARG A 203 -24.22 -6.56 30.57
C ARG A 203 -23.56 -5.95 31.80
N ILE A 204 -23.59 -4.63 31.98
CA ILE A 204 -23.06 -3.99 33.20
C ILE A 204 -24.04 -4.19 34.35
N HIS A 205 -23.52 -4.49 35.54
CA HIS A 205 -24.31 -4.64 36.76
C HIS A 205 -25.16 -3.39 36.99
N PRO A 206 -26.47 -3.50 37.33
CA PRO A 206 -27.38 -2.35 37.43
C PRO A 206 -26.85 -1.19 38.28
N ASP A 207 -26.26 -1.49 39.44
CA ASP A 207 -25.68 -0.48 40.34
C ASP A 207 -24.50 0.30 39.74
N ASP A 208 -23.78 -0.27 38.79
CA ASP A 208 -22.57 0.34 38.22
C ASP A 208 -22.88 1.16 36.95
N ARG A 209 -24.05 0.98 36.34
CA ARG A 209 -24.43 1.59 35.04
C ARG A 209 -24.33 3.12 35.07
N GLY A 210 -24.85 3.75 36.13
CA GLY A 210 -24.84 5.21 36.25
C GLY A 210 -23.44 5.80 36.35
N GLU A 211 -22.51 5.12 37.03
CA GLU A 211 -21.11 5.57 37.12
C GLU A 211 -20.35 5.33 35.82
N VAL A 212 -20.60 4.21 35.13
CA VAL A 212 -20.03 3.96 33.80
C VAL A 212 -20.48 5.03 32.81
N GLU A 213 -21.77 5.31 32.74
CA GLU A 213 -22.33 6.32 31.83
C GLU A 213 -21.70 7.70 32.06
N LYS A 214 -21.61 8.15 33.33
CA LYS A 214 -20.96 9.41 33.69
C LYS A 214 -19.49 9.46 33.24
N ALA A 215 -18.75 8.36 33.41
CA ALA A 215 -17.34 8.31 33.03
C ALA A 215 -17.15 8.42 31.50
N PHE A 216 -18.01 7.75 30.73
CA PHE A 216 -18.01 7.87 29.26
C PHE A 216 -18.42 9.27 28.80
N LEU A 217 -19.47 9.87 29.38
CA LEU A 217 -19.87 11.24 29.06
C LEU A 217 -18.76 12.24 29.37
N ALA A 218 -18.11 12.14 30.53
CA ALA A 218 -16.97 12.98 30.87
C ALA A 218 -15.79 12.84 29.88
N THR A 219 -15.57 11.62 29.37
CA THR A 219 -14.56 11.35 28.33
C THR A 219 -14.92 12.05 27.03
N ILE A 220 -16.17 11.92 26.57
CA ILE A 220 -16.67 12.46 25.30
C ILE A 220 -16.74 14.00 25.33
N ASP A 221 -17.34 14.55 26.37
CA ASP A 221 -17.64 15.97 26.48
C ASP A 221 -16.41 16.79 26.87
N HIS A 222 -15.52 16.23 27.68
CA HIS A 222 -14.39 16.96 28.25
C HIS A 222 -13.02 16.41 27.86
N GLY A 223 -12.95 15.30 27.11
CA GLY A 223 -11.69 14.70 26.67
C GLY A 223 -10.85 14.11 27.80
N ARG A 224 -11.46 13.77 28.94
CA ARG A 224 -10.75 13.09 30.05
C ARG A 224 -10.44 11.65 29.63
N ASP A 225 -9.28 11.14 30.04
CA ASP A 225 -8.98 9.70 29.87
C ASP A 225 -10.02 8.88 30.65
N LEU A 226 -10.59 7.87 29.99
CA LEU A 226 -11.51 6.92 30.60
C LEU A 226 -10.70 5.94 31.46
N GLY A 227 -11.14 5.71 32.69
CA GLY A 227 -10.53 4.74 33.59
C GLY A 227 -11.47 4.37 34.72
N LEU A 228 -11.93 3.11 34.74
CA LEU A 228 -12.83 2.63 35.78
C LEU A 228 -12.78 1.11 35.92
N VAL A 229 -13.24 0.62 37.07
CA VAL A 229 -13.47 -0.80 37.33
C VAL A 229 -14.95 -0.98 37.66
N PHE A 230 -15.62 -1.89 36.99
CA PHE A 230 -17.05 -2.15 37.18
C PHE A 230 -17.35 -3.64 37.03
N ARG A 231 -18.56 -4.03 37.46
CA ARG A 231 -19.03 -5.40 37.40
C ARG A 231 -19.80 -5.65 36.11
N VAL A 232 -19.53 -6.81 35.50
CA VAL A 232 -20.16 -7.31 34.29
C VAL A 232 -20.87 -8.63 34.58
N VAL A 233 -22.12 -8.73 34.16
CA VAL A 233 -22.99 -9.90 34.24
C VAL A 233 -22.97 -10.62 32.89
N ALA A 234 -22.06 -11.58 32.76
CA ALA A 234 -21.86 -12.39 31.56
C ALA A 234 -22.60 -13.73 31.71
N GLY A 235 -23.88 -13.73 31.35
CA GLY A 235 -24.77 -14.87 31.61
C GLY A 235 -24.90 -15.11 33.13
N PRO A 236 -24.59 -16.32 33.66
CA PRO A 236 -24.66 -16.59 35.09
C PRO A 236 -23.43 -16.10 35.88
N ARG A 237 -22.41 -15.53 35.22
CA ARG A 237 -21.14 -15.16 35.86
C ARG A 237 -21.05 -13.65 36.10
N LEU A 238 -20.66 -13.27 37.32
CA LEU A 238 -20.25 -11.91 37.66
C LEU A 238 -18.73 -11.77 37.50
N ARG A 239 -18.27 -10.73 36.83
CA ARG A 239 -16.85 -10.43 36.61
C ARG A 239 -16.54 -8.98 36.95
N TRP A 240 -15.37 -8.71 37.52
CA TRP A 240 -14.84 -7.36 37.61
C TRP A 240 -14.00 -7.07 36.37
N VAL A 241 -14.34 -6.00 35.65
CA VAL A 241 -13.63 -5.56 34.45
C VAL A 241 -13.06 -4.18 34.73
N ARG A 242 -11.76 -4.02 34.49
CA ARG A 242 -11.12 -2.70 34.43
C ARG A 242 -11.01 -2.31 32.98
N THR A 243 -11.41 -1.08 32.66
CA THR A 243 -11.19 -0.49 31.35
C THR A 243 -10.37 0.78 31.45
N ALA A 244 -9.57 1.04 30.44
CA ALA A 244 -8.94 2.33 30.22
C ALA A 244 -9.06 2.70 28.74
N GLY A 245 -9.42 3.94 28.44
CA GLY A 245 -9.65 4.37 27.06
C GLY A 245 -9.42 5.86 26.85
N ARG A 246 -9.33 6.27 25.59
CA ARG A 246 -9.13 7.67 25.21
C ARG A 246 -10.05 8.08 24.08
N LEU A 247 -10.42 9.35 24.11
CA LEU A 247 -11.21 9.98 23.06
C LEU A 247 -10.32 10.33 21.86
N GLU A 248 -10.82 10.01 20.67
CA GLU A 248 -10.30 10.48 19.40
C GLU A 248 -11.25 11.50 18.78
N ARG A 249 -10.66 12.57 18.25
CA ARG A 249 -11.35 13.64 17.53
C ARG A 249 -10.87 13.67 16.09
N ASN A 250 -11.76 14.00 15.17
CA ASN A 250 -11.39 14.24 13.78
C ASN A 250 -10.74 15.64 13.59
N ASP A 251 -10.31 15.96 12.37
CA ASP A 251 -9.67 17.23 12.02
C ASP A 251 -10.53 18.48 12.32
N SER A 252 -11.86 18.32 12.42
CA SER A 252 -12.78 19.40 12.81
C SER A 252 -12.95 19.56 14.33
N GLY A 253 -12.22 18.77 15.14
CA GLY A 253 -12.33 18.75 16.60
C GLY A 253 -13.53 17.98 17.15
N ARG A 254 -14.34 17.34 16.30
CA ARG A 254 -15.51 16.57 16.71
C ARG A 254 -15.07 15.21 17.25
N ALA A 255 -15.64 14.82 18.40
CA ALA A 255 -15.51 13.48 18.96
C ALA A 255 -16.03 12.44 17.95
N VAL A 256 -15.23 11.42 17.64
CA VAL A 256 -15.61 10.37 16.67
C VAL A 256 -15.54 8.96 17.24
N ARG A 257 -14.61 8.72 18.16
CA ARG A 257 -14.34 7.38 18.67
C ARG A 257 -13.79 7.45 20.09
N VAL A 258 -14.13 6.48 20.93
CA VAL A 258 -13.39 6.20 22.18
C VAL A 258 -12.78 4.80 22.03
N ALA A 259 -11.47 4.66 22.24
CA ALA A 259 -10.78 3.37 22.07
C ALA A 259 -9.95 3.04 23.31
N GLY A 260 -9.83 1.75 23.63
CA GLY A 260 -9.20 1.33 24.88
C GLY A 260 -8.93 -0.16 25.01
N VAL A 261 -8.51 -0.52 26.22
CA VAL A 261 -8.26 -1.88 26.73
C VAL A 261 -9.16 -2.21 27.93
#